data_AF-A0A1I0XB90-F1
#
_entry.id   AF-A0A1I0XB90-F1
#
_cell.length_a   1.000
_cell.length_b   1.000
_cell.length_c   1.000
_cell.angle_alpha   90.00
_cell.angle_beta   90.00
_cell.angle_gamma   90.00
#
_symmetry.space_group_name_H-M   'P 1'
#
loop_
_entity.id
_entity.type
_entity.pdbx_description
1 polymer ?
#
loop_
_entity_poly.entity_id
_entity_poly.type
_entity_poly.pdbx_seq_one_letter_code
_entity_poly.pdbx_strand_id
1 'polypeptide(L)'
;MVHFNVPPETPTAEVDLHKCQHAFVIVGDDTLFAVHMTQFWHEAHKYQLVFRLGVSPEVRAALREVRRSHPDAALIWCNDGGPDAFAVPSMVTARDPTFRGAIYLGIRPPPEEPPPHFFPWSRDLVLPVIDDVTITVEHVVLFRPFAHCEGFPDHPLYLLWGADDEAHMTRLQTARLLTGPFEAPRYGMDVDHIMSLHSRPAWLGPEIMASGVVISLPDVPRTDDHGAPVITEDPPFAPGHEITVLYRGTGAPRRITAATCWLWGGLVSNSPEYMAAPGNSLRLTEMPRQYWR
;
A
#
# COMPACT_ATOMS: atom_id res chain seq x y z
N MET A 1 7.10 12.95 8.64
CA MET A 1 6.64 11.55 8.66
C MET A 1 6.29 11.25 10.10
N VAL A 2 5.14 10.62 10.37
CA VAL A 2 4.62 10.44 11.74
C VAL A 2 4.43 8.97 12.02
N HIS A 3 4.54 8.58 13.28
CA HIS A 3 4.46 7.20 13.75
C HIS A 3 3.15 6.98 14.50
N PHE A 4 2.39 5.91 14.19
CA PHE A 4 1.11 5.60 14.84
C PHE A 4 1.00 4.14 15.28
N ASN A 5 0.25 3.92 16.37
CA ASN A 5 -0.26 2.62 16.82
C ASN A 5 -1.78 2.61 16.59
N VAL A 6 -2.26 1.77 15.67
CA VAL A 6 -3.69 1.47 15.46
C VAL A 6 -3.90 0.04 15.96
N PRO A 7 -4.75 -0.18 16.97
CA PRO A 7 -4.96 -1.52 17.50
C PRO A 7 -5.61 -2.44 16.45
N PRO A 8 -5.23 -3.73 16.39
CA PRO A 8 -5.92 -4.68 15.52
C PRO A 8 -7.35 -4.92 16.02
N GLU A 9 -8.31 -4.95 15.10
CA GLU A 9 -9.70 -5.30 15.39
C GLU A 9 -9.87 -6.83 15.54
N THR A 10 -10.92 -7.24 16.27
CA THR A 10 -11.21 -8.66 16.53
C THR A 10 -11.81 -9.30 15.27
N PRO A 11 -11.44 -10.54 14.89
CA PRO A 11 -11.96 -11.15 13.67
C PRO A 11 -13.50 -11.28 13.71
N THR A 12 -14.19 -10.75 12.70
CA THR A 12 -15.54 -11.21 12.33
C THR A 12 -15.43 -12.50 11.50
N ALA A 13 -16.56 -13.17 11.23
CA ALA A 13 -16.66 -14.53 10.68
C ALA A 13 -15.60 -14.90 9.61
N GLU A 14 -15.12 -16.17 9.61
CA GLU A 14 -13.94 -16.66 8.86
C GLU A 14 -13.89 -16.30 7.36
N VAL A 15 -15.04 -16.10 6.71
CA VAL A 15 -15.14 -15.62 5.32
C VAL A 15 -16.25 -14.58 5.25
N ASP A 16 -15.94 -13.35 5.67
CA ASP A 16 -16.86 -12.21 5.58
C ASP A 16 -16.33 -11.16 4.60
N LEU A 17 -16.72 -11.30 3.33
CA LEU A 17 -16.43 -10.32 2.27
C LEU A 17 -17.51 -9.23 2.24
N HIS A 18 -17.74 -8.55 3.37
CA HIS A 18 -18.65 -7.42 3.41
C HIS A 18 -18.06 -6.21 2.69
N LYS A 19 -18.95 -5.30 2.28
CA LYS A 19 -18.58 -4.03 1.65
C LYS A 19 -18.13 -3.06 2.74
N CYS A 20 -16.96 -2.46 2.60
CA CYS A 20 -16.43 -1.50 3.57
C CYS A 20 -15.67 -0.34 2.90
N GLN A 21 -15.01 0.48 3.70
CA GLN A 21 -14.15 1.56 3.22
C GLN A 21 -12.72 1.03 3.05
N HIS A 22 -12.13 1.33 1.90
CA HIS A 22 -10.78 0.97 1.50
C HIS A 22 -9.97 2.24 1.23
N ALA A 23 -8.66 2.15 1.46
CA ALA A 23 -7.72 3.22 1.17
C ALA A 23 -6.69 2.76 0.13
N PHE A 24 -6.37 3.65 -0.80
CA PHE A 24 -5.41 3.41 -1.87
C PHE A 24 -4.43 4.56 -1.97
N VAL A 25 -3.13 4.28 -1.95
CA VAL A 25 -2.11 5.27 -2.25
C VAL A 25 -2.10 5.54 -3.75
N ILE A 26 -2.24 6.80 -4.14
CA ILE A 26 -2.08 7.25 -5.52
C ILE A 26 -0.60 7.53 -5.80
N VAL A 27 -0.07 6.90 -6.85
CA VAL A 27 1.28 7.11 -7.36
C VAL A 27 1.27 7.48 -8.85
N GLY A 28 2.35 8.10 -9.31
CA GLY A 28 2.50 8.60 -10.68
C GLY A 28 1.98 10.02 -10.87
N ASP A 29 2.47 10.69 -11.91
CA ASP A 29 2.14 12.06 -12.28
C ASP A 29 1.46 12.14 -13.66
N ASP A 30 1.98 11.41 -14.64
CA ASP A 30 1.43 11.33 -15.99
C ASP A 30 0.46 10.16 -16.11
N THR A 31 0.87 8.97 -15.66
CA THR A 31 -0.03 7.82 -15.54
C THR A 31 -0.27 7.53 -14.06
N LEU A 32 -1.52 7.67 -13.63
CA LEU A 32 -1.90 7.46 -12.24
C LEU A 32 -2.13 5.97 -11.98
N PHE A 33 -1.65 5.50 -10.84
CA PHE A 33 -1.95 4.18 -10.30
C PHE A 33 -2.47 4.32 -8.87
N ALA A 34 -3.34 3.39 -8.48
CA ALA A 34 -3.81 3.24 -7.11
C ALA A 34 -3.32 1.90 -6.55
N VAL A 35 -2.76 1.94 -5.35
CA VAL A 35 -2.19 0.78 -4.64
C VAL A 35 -2.94 0.59 -3.33
N HIS A 36 -3.63 -0.55 -3.18
CA HIS A 36 -4.46 -0.85 -2.01
C HIS A 36 -3.61 -0.97 -0.74
N MET A 37 -4.04 -0.29 0.32
CA MET A 37 -3.46 -0.42 1.66
C MET A 37 -4.06 -1.64 2.35
N THR A 38 -3.22 -2.63 2.64
CA THR A 38 -3.68 -3.95 3.09
C THR A 38 -3.79 -4.05 4.62
N GLN A 39 -4.64 -4.95 5.11
CA GLN A 39 -4.74 -5.29 6.53
C GLN A 39 -5.05 -6.78 6.68
N PHE A 40 -4.29 -7.49 7.51
CA PHE A 40 -4.42 -8.96 7.64
C PHE A 40 -5.52 -9.38 8.61
N TRP A 41 -5.99 -8.46 9.45
CA TRP A 41 -6.99 -8.73 10.48
C TRP A 41 -8.44 -8.71 9.95
N HIS A 42 -8.63 -8.31 8.70
CA HIS A 42 -9.94 -8.15 8.08
C HIS A 42 -9.98 -8.80 6.70
N GLU A 43 -10.90 -9.74 6.50
CA GLU A 43 -11.00 -10.50 5.25
C GLU A 43 -11.20 -9.58 4.02
N ALA A 44 -12.04 -8.54 4.15
CA ALA A 44 -12.24 -7.55 3.10
C ALA A 44 -10.95 -6.82 2.66
N HIS A 45 -9.92 -6.78 3.50
CA HIS A 45 -8.65 -6.11 3.25
C HIS A 45 -7.49 -7.05 2.83
N LYS A 46 -7.75 -8.36 2.69
CA LYS A 46 -6.73 -9.38 2.38
C LYS A 46 -6.45 -9.57 0.87
N TYR A 47 -6.37 -8.46 0.14
CA TYR A 47 -6.09 -8.47 -1.29
C TYR A 47 -5.03 -7.43 -1.62
N GLN A 48 -3.93 -7.83 -2.25
CA GLN A 48 -3.03 -6.86 -2.88
C GLN A 48 -3.60 -6.49 -4.25
N LEU A 49 -3.86 -5.21 -4.45
CA LEU A 49 -4.42 -4.68 -5.68
C LEU A 49 -3.63 -3.44 -6.11
N VAL A 50 -3.17 -3.47 -7.36
CA VAL A 50 -2.58 -2.33 -8.07
C VAL A 50 -3.31 -2.16 -9.38
N PHE A 51 -3.79 -0.96 -9.68
CA PHE A 51 -4.45 -0.67 -10.94
C PHE A 51 -4.16 0.73 -11.46
N ARG A 52 -4.24 0.87 -12.78
CA ARG A 52 -4.20 2.16 -13.47
C ARG A 52 -5.51 2.90 -13.26
N LEU A 53 -5.38 4.12 -12.76
CA LEU A 53 -6.46 4.97 -12.28
C LEU A 53 -6.87 5.98 -13.37
N GLY A 54 -8.09 5.84 -13.87
CA GLY A 54 -8.77 6.84 -14.69
C GLY A 54 -9.50 7.85 -13.81
N VAL A 55 -9.35 9.15 -14.12
CA VAL A 55 -10.06 10.26 -13.48
C VAL A 55 -10.39 11.32 -14.52
N SER A 56 -11.33 12.21 -14.21
CA SER A 56 -11.65 13.34 -15.09
C SER A 56 -10.46 14.30 -15.26
N PRO A 57 -10.40 15.08 -16.35
CA PRO A 57 -9.35 16.09 -16.55
C PRO A 57 -9.26 17.11 -15.40
N GLU A 58 -10.39 17.47 -14.80
CA GLU A 58 -10.48 18.41 -13.68
C GLU A 58 -9.83 17.82 -12.42
N VAL A 59 -10.15 16.56 -12.09
CA VAL A 59 -9.53 15.85 -10.96
C VAL A 59 -8.03 15.68 -11.20
N ARG A 60 -7.61 15.34 -12.42
CA ARG A 60 -6.19 15.24 -12.78
C ARG A 60 -5.44 16.57 -12.61
N ALA A 61 -6.06 17.68 -13.02
CA ALA A 61 -5.47 19.01 -12.84
C ALA A 61 -5.35 19.38 -11.35
N ALA A 62 -6.38 19.09 -10.56
CA ALA A 62 -6.36 19.30 -9.12
C ALA A 62 -5.28 18.44 -8.43
N LEU A 63 -5.15 17.17 -8.80
CA LEU A 63 -4.10 16.27 -8.30
C LEU A 63 -2.70 16.83 -8.56
N ARG A 64 -2.44 17.29 -9.78
CA ARG A 64 -1.15 17.92 -10.15
C ARG A 64 -0.87 19.16 -9.32
N GLU A 65 -1.88 19.98 -9.05
CA GLU A 65 -1.74 21.18 -8.24
C GLU A 65 -1.43 20.85 -6.76
N VAL A 66 -2.10 19.82 -6.20
CA VAL A 66 -1.82 19.34 -4.86
C VAL A 66 -0.41 18.76 -4.78
N ARG A 67 0.00 17.91 -5.74
CA ARG A 67 1.35 17.33 -5.83
C ARG A 67 2.42 18.41 -5.94
N ARG A 68 2.21 19.45 -6.75
CA ARG A 68 3.14 20.58 -6.89
C ARG A 68 3.35 21.33 -5.56
N SER A 69 2.30 21.45 -4.76
CA SER A 69 2.34 22.13 -3.46
C SER A 69 2.83 21.22 -2.32
N HIS A 70 2.73 19.90 -2.50
CA HIS A 70 3.09 18.89 -1.51
C HIS A 70 3.77 17.68 -2.21
N PRO A 71 4.99 17.86 -2.76
CA PRO A 71 5.62 16.86 -3.62
C PRO A 71 5.80 15.50 -2.94
N ASP A 72 6.16 15.52 -1.65
CA ASP A 72 6.47 14.32 -0.88
C ASP A 72 5.26 13.73 -0.13
N ALA A 73 4.08 14.35 -0.25
CA ALA A 73 2.90 13.91 0.48
C ALA A 73 2.22 12.72 -0.19
N ALA A 74 1.81 11.72 0.60
CA ALA A 74 0.99 10.64 0.11
C ALA A 74 -0.42 11.17 -0.21
N LEU A 75 -0.90 10.86 -1.42
CA LEU A 75 -2.28 11.13 -1.82
C LEU A 75 -3.05 9.83 -1.67
N ILE A 76 -4.11 9.85 -0.89
CA ILE A 76 -4.88 8.65 -0.52
C ILE A 76 -6.28 8.79 -1.10
N TRP A 77 -6.65 7.92 -2.02
CA TRP A 77 -8.04 7.79 -2.42
C TRP A 77 -8.74 6.81 -1.48
N CYS A 78 -9.88 7.23 -0.93
CA CYS A 78 -10.75 6.38 -0.14
C CYS A 78 -12.13 6.36 -0.77
N ASN A 79 -12.73 5.18 -0.89
CA ASN A 79 -14.12 5.09 -1.32
C ASN A 79 -15.08 5.59 -0.24
N ASP A 80 -16.23 6.06 -0.67
CA ASP A 80 -17.30 6.41 0.24
C ASP A 80 -17.87 5.13 0.92
N GLY A 81 -18.24 5.26 2.19
CA GLY A 81 -18.89 4.19 2.95
C GLY A 81 -20.38 4.04 2.60
N GLY A 82 -21.07 3.13 3.29
CA GLY A 82 -22.51 2.93 3.12
C GLY A 82 -22.89 2.33 1.75
N PRO A 83 -23.78 2.96 0.97
CA PRO A 83 -24.27 2.36 -0.29
C PRO A 83 -23.18 2.24 -1.37
N ASP A 84 -22.17 3.11 -1.32
CA ASP A 84 -21.04 3.16 -2.26
C ASP A 84 -19.84 2.31 -1.78
N ALA A 85 -19.97 1.67 -0.62
CA ALA A 85 -18.97 0.72 -0.15
C ALA A 85 -18.87 -0.47 -1.11
N PHE A 86 -17.67 -1.00 -1.25
CA PHE A 86 -17.40 -2.17 -2.07
C PHE A 86 -16.49 -3.16 -1.35
N ALA A 87 -16.32 -4.33 -1.94
CA ALA A 87 -15.28 -5.28 -1.55
C ALA A 87 -14.19 -5.27 -2.63
N VAL A 88 -12.91 -5.39 -2.26
CA VAL A 88 -11.79 -5.29 -3.21
C VAL A 88 -11.95 -6.19 -4.45
N PRO A 89 -12.38 -7.47 -4.34
CA PRO A 89 -12.58 -8.31 -5.53
C PRO A 89 -13.60 -7.75 -6.53
N SER A 90 -14.58 -6.97 -6.07
CA SER A 90 -15.56 -6.37 -6.98
C SER A 90 -14.94 -5.35 -7.93
N MET A 91 -13.80 -4.74 -7.57
CA MET A 91 -13.09 -3.80 -8.46
C MET A 91 -12.54 -4.48 -9.72
N VAL A 92 -12.22 -5.77 -9.65
CA VAL A 92 -11.65 -6.51 -10.77
C VAL A 92 -12.70 -7.32 -11.56
N THR A 93 -13.85 -7.60 -10.94
CA THR A 93 -14.96 -8.33 -11.58
C THR A 93 -16.11 -7.45 -12.04
N ALA A 94 -16.10 -6.15 -11.70
CA ALA A 94 -17.18 -5.24 -12.05
C ALA A 94 -17.32 -5.10 -13.58
N ARG A 95 -18.56 -5.13 -14.05
CA ARG A 95 -18.89 -4.84 -15.44
C ARG A 95 -18.65 -3.36 -15.78
N ASP A 96 -18.94 -2.48 -14.82
CA ASP A 96 -18.67 -1.05 -14.89
C ASP A 96 -17.72 -0.69 -13.75
N PRO A 97 -16.41 -0.53 -14.02
CA PRO A 97 -15.41 -0.43 -12.98
C PRO A 97 -15.22 1.01 -12.47
N THR A 98 -16.34 1.70 -12.21
CA THR A 98 -16.36 3.07 -11.70
C THR A 98 -16.74 3.11 -10.22
N PHE A 99 -16.01 3.89 -9.44
CA PHE A 99 -16.19 3.96 -7.98
C PHE A 99 -16.11 5.40 -7.49
N ARG A 100 -16.95 5.74 -6.52
CA ARG A 100 -16.96 7.07 -5.89
C ARG A 100 -16.14 7.09 -4.60
N GLY A 101 -15.55 8.24 -4.32
CA GLY A 101 -14.80 8.47 -3.11
C GLY A 101 -14.24 9.88 -3.04
N ALA A 102 -13.24 10.06 -2.19
CA ALA A 102 -12.54 11.32 -2.04
C ALA A 102 -11.04 11.10 -1.92
N ILE A 103 -10.26 12.13 -2.22
CA ILE A 103 -8.80 12.12 -2.15
C ILE A 103 -8.37 12.96 -0.96
N TYR A 104 -7.51 12.38 -0.13
CA TYR A 104 -6.94 12.97 1.08
C TYR A 104 -5.43 13.12 0.95
N LEU A 105 -4.87 14.02 1.75
CA LEU A 105 -3.44 14.32 1.77
C LEU A 105 -2.85 13.87 3.10
N GLY A 106 -1.98 12.86 3.07
CA GLY A 106 -1.41 12.27 4.27
C GLY A 106 -2.46 11.58 5.15
N ILE A 107 -2.11 11.37 6.42
CA ILE A 107 -2.95 10.72 7.42
C ILE A 107 -3.05 11.58 8.67
N ARG A 108 -4.25 11.64 9.27
CA ARG A 108 -4.44 12.25 10.58
C ARG A 108 -4.02 11.23 11.65
N PRO A 109 -3.20 11.63 12.65
CA PRO A 109 -2.94 10.81 13.82
C PRO A 109 -4.22 10.24 14.44
N PRO A 110 -4.26 8.94 14.81
CA PRO A 110 -5.35 8.45 15.62
C PRO A 110 -5.38 9.21 16.95
N PRO A 111 -6.57 9.44 17.52
CA PRO A 111 -6.67 9.94 18.89
C PRO A 111 -6.10 8.88 19.85
N GLU A 112 -5.82 9.29 21.09
CA GLU A 112 -5.29 8.39 22.14
C GLU A 112 -6.20 7.17 22.37
N GLU A 113 -7.52 7.38 22.32
CA GLU A 113 -8.54 6.32 22.36
C GLU A 113 -9.35 6.36 21.04
N PRO A 114 -8.94 5.59 20.01
CA PRO A 114 -9.70 5.51 18.78
C PRO A 114 -11.04 4.82 19.01
N PRO A 115 -12.15 5.34 18.43
CA PRO A 115 -13.43 4.65 18.47
C PRO A 115 -13.34 3.28 17.76
N PRO A 116 -14.26 2.34 18.05
CA PRO A 116 -14.41 1.13 17.24
C PRO A 116 -14.56 1.48 15.75
N HIS A 117 -13.92 0.71 14.87
CA HIS A 117 -13.92 0.96 13.42
C HIS A 117 -13.33 2.32 13.03
N PHE A 118 -12.29 2.76 13.73
CA PHE A 118 -11.61 4.01 13.44
C PHE A 118 -11.05 4.01 12.01
N PHE A 119 -11.57 4.93 11.20
CA PHE A 119 -11.07 5.21 9.86
C PHE A 119 -10.34 6.56 9.85
N PRO A 120 -9.01 6.60 9.60
CA PRO A 120 -8.21 7.83 9.69
C PRO A 120 -8.66 8.96 8.75
N TRP A 121 -9.35 8.59 7.67
CA TRP A 121 -9.87 9.50 6.65
C TRP A 121 -11.39 9.66 6.73
N SER A 122 -11.99 9.39 7.89
CA SER A 122 -13.42 9.62 8.10
C SER A 122 -13.75 11.11 7.89
N ARG A 123 -14.84 11.39 7.16
CA ARG A 123 -15.33 12.75 6.90
C ARG A 123 -15.74 13.50 8.17
N ASP A 124 -15.96 12.80 9.28
CA ASP A 124 -16.22 13.43 10.59
C ASP A 124 -14.93 14.00 11.21
N LEU A 125 -13.77 13.50 10.79
CA LEU A 125 -12.47 13.85 11.34
C LEU A 125 -11.63 14.71 10.40
N VAL A 126 -11.84 14.62 9.09
CA VAL A 126 -10.98 15.27 8.11
C VAL A 126 -11.74 15.83 6.91
N LEU A 127 -11.11 16.79 6.24
CA LEU A 127 -11.54 17.36 4.97
C LEU A 127 -10.72 16.71 3.83
N PRO A 128 -11.36 16.26 2.74
CA PRO A 128 -10.63 15.83 1.56
C PRO A 128 -9.96 17.02 0.86
N VAL A 129 -8.86 16.77 0.15
CA VAL A 129 -8.24 17.76 -0.74
C VAL A 129 -8.97 17.85 -2.07
N ILE A 130 -9.60 16.76 -2.50
CA ILE A 130 -10.50 16.70 -3.66
C ILE A 130 -11.67 15.81 -3.26
N ASP A 131 -12.87 16.37 -3.21
CA ASP A 131 -14.09 15.65 -2.84
C ASP A 131 -14.86 15.17 -4.08
N ASP A 132 -15.79 14.24 -3.88
CA ASP A 132 -16.71 13.69 -4.90
C ASP A 132 -16.00 13.24 -6.18
N VAL A 133 -14.96 12.42 -6.01
CA VAL A 133 -14.16 11.89 -7.09
C VAL A 133 -14.75 10.56 -7.55
N THR A 134 -15.13 10.51 -8.82
CA THR A 134 -15.38 9.23 -9.51
C THR A 134 -14.09 8.78 -10.19
N ILE A 135 -13.65 7.56 -9.86
CA ILE A 135 -12.51 6.91 -10.49
C ILE A 135 -12.98 5.80 -11.41
N THR A 136 -12.13 5.43 -12.38
CA THR A 136 -12.33 4.26 -13.24
C THR A 136 -11.11 3.35 -13.14
N VAL A 137 -11.30 2.05 -12.97
CA VAL A 137 -10.22 1.07 -13.10
C VAL A 137 -9.98 0.81 -14.58
N GLU A 138 -8.90 1.37 -15.14
CA GLU A 138 -8.59 1.25 -16.57
C GLU A 138 -7.87 -0.07 -16.88
N HIS A 139 -6.99 -0.51 -15.99
CA HIS A 139 -6.18 -1.71 -16.15
C HIS A 139 -5.69 -2.23 -14.80
N VAL A 140 -5.83 -3.52 -14.54
CA VAL A 140 -5.32 -4.16 -13.31
C VAL A 140 -3.89 -4.65 -13.55
N VAL A 141 -2.93 -4.12 -12.80
CA VAL A 141 -1.52 -4.55 -12.85
C VAL A 141 -1.29 -5.76 -11.94
N LEU A 142 -1.86 -5.72 -10.73
CA LEU A 142 -1.81 -6.82 -9.77
C LEU A 142 -3.18 -6.98 -9.12
N PHE A 143 -3.68 -8.22 -9.10
CA PHE A 143 -4.74 -8.62 -8.18
C PHE A 143 -4.34 -9.97 -7.58
N ARG A 144 -4.02 -9.97 -6.29
CA ARG A 144 -3.55 -11.16 -5.57
C ARG A 144 -4.28 -11.26 -4.23
N PRO A 145 -5.17 -12.25 -4.06
CA PRO A 145 -5.63 -12.67 -2.74
C PRO A 145 -4.43 -13.17 -1.92
N PHE A 146 -4.39 -12.88 -0.62
CA PHE A 146 -3.37 -13.49 0.23
C PHE A 146 -3.63 -14.98 0.42
N ALA A 147 -2.57 -15.78 0.34
CA ALA A 147 -2.61 -17.19 0.67
C ALA A 147 -1.74 -17.43 1.91
N HIS A 148 -2.37 -17.73 3.04
CA HIS A 148 -1.71 -17.90 4.33
C HIS A 148 -0.67 -19.04 4.38
N CYS A 149 -0.67 -19.92 3.37
CA CYS A 149 0.30 -20.98 3.19
C CYS A 149 1.57 -20.57 2.42
N GLU A 150 1.65 -19.33 1.92
CA GLU A 150 2.83 -18.84 1.23
C GLU A 150 4.05 -18.78 2.18
N GLY A 151 5.18 -19.25 1.65
CA GLY A 151 6.45 -19.24 2.36
C GLY A 151 6.98 -17.83 2.63
N PHE A 152 7.93 -17.73 3.55
CA PHE A 152 8.67 -16.50 3.79
C PHE A 152 9.93 -16.53 2.90
N PRO A 153 10.00 -15.73 1.81
CA PRO A 153 11.15 -15.80 0.90
C PRO A 153 12.41 -15.27 1.56
N ASP A 154 13.57 -15.83 1.20
CA ASP A 154 14.88 -15.46 1.76
C ASP A 154 15.21 -13.96 1.55
N HIS A 155 14.68 -13.38 0.48
CA HIS A 155 14.78 -11.96 0.16
C HIS A 155 13.40 -11.34 -0.01
N PRO A 156 13.21 -10.03 0.29
CA PRO A 156 11.97 -9.34 0.00
C PRO A 156 11.67 -9.38 -1.49
N LEU A 157 10.42 -9.70 -1.83
CA LEU A 157 9.90 -9.65 -3.18
C LEU A 157 9.08 -8.38 -3.36
N TYR A 158 9.23 -7.73 -4.50
CA TYR A 158 8.46 -6.56 -4.88
C TYR A 158 7.86 -6.74 -6.26
N LEU A 159 6.68 -6.19 -6.46
CA LEU A 159 6.17 -5.88 -7.78
C LEU A 159 6.81 -4.57 -8.21
N LEU A 160 7.45 -4.55 -9.37
CA LEU A 160 7.93 -3.36 -10.07
C LEU A 160 7.06 -3.15 -11.30
N TRP A 161 6.42 -1.98 -11.42
CA TRP A 161 5.57 -1.62 -12.55
C TRP A 161 5.72 -0.14 -12.90
N GLY A 162 5.11 0.29 -14.00
CA GLY A 162 5.11 1.69 -14.41
C GLY A 162 4.58 1.88 -15.81
N ALA A 163 4.51 3.14 -16.22
CA ALA A 163 4.17 3.54 -17.57
C ALA A 163 5.03 4.75 -17.95
N ASP A 164 5.22 4.95 -19.25
CA ASP A 164 6.03 6.06 -19.77
C ASP A 164 7.46 6.02 -19.20
N ASP A 165 7.91 7.11 -18.56
CA ASP A 165 9.21 7.20 -17.89
C ASP A 165 9.13 7.00 -16.37
N GLU A 166 7.94 6.69 -15.85
CA GLU A 166 7.67 6.48 -14.44
C GLU A 166 7.78 4.99 -14.05
N ALA A 167 8.23 4.74 -12.83
CA ALA A 167 8.24 3.40 -12.25
C ALA A 167 7.99 3.44 -10.75
N HIS A 168 7.31 2.41 -10.27
CA HIS A 168 6.90 2.26 -8.89
C HIS A 168 7.12 0.82 -8.46
N MET A 169 7.23 0.61 -7.15
CA MET A 169 7.29 -0.71 -6.59
C MET A 169 6.53 -0.82 -5.28
N THR A 170 5.97 -2.00 -5.03
CA THR A 170 5.27 -2.35 -3.82
C THR A 170 5.70 -3.73 -3.36
N ARG A 171 5.82 -3.90 -2.04
CA ARG A 171 6.23 -5.17 -1.47
C ARG A 171 5.16 -6.23 -1.72
N LEU A 172 5.57 -7.40 -2.20
CA LEU A 172 4.71 -8.56 -2.28
C LEU A 172 4.65 -9.21 -0.90
N GLN A 173 3.61 -8.85 -0.16
CA GLN A 173 3.36 -9.37 1.18
C GLN A 173 2.88 -10.84 1.08
N THR A 174 3.12 -11.65 2.10
CA THR A 174 2.72 -13.07 2.13
C THR A 174 1.63 -13.36 3.14
N ALA A 175 1.45 -12.50 4.15
CA ALA A 175 0.47 -12.69 5.23
C ALA A 175 0.53 -14.10 5.85
N ARG A 176 1.76 -14.61 6.04
CA ARG A 176 2.01 -15.98 6.53
C ARG A 176 1.31 -16.19 7.88
N LEU A 177 0.51 -17.24 7.97
CA LEU A 177 -0.06 -17.67 9.25
C LEU A 177 0.98 -18.48 10.04
N LEU A 178 1.10 -18.17 11.32
CA LEU A 178 2.04 -18.80 12.25
C LEU A 178 1.36 -19.80 13.18
N THR A 179 0.03 -19.83 13.19
CA THR A 179 -0.78 -20.70 14.02
C THR A 179 -1.43 -21.81 13.23
N GLY A 180 -1.74 -22.91 13.93
CA GLY A 180 -2.48 -24.03 13.37
C GLY A 180 -3.99 -23.75 13.25
N PRO A 181 -4.76 -24.68 12.64
CA PRO A 181 -6.19 -24.51 12.37
C PRO A 181 -7.10 -24.45 13.60
N PHE A 182 -6.56 -24.68 14.81
CA PHE A 182 -7.31 -24.69 16.07
C PHE A 182 -6.86 -23.60 17.04
N GLU A 183 -6.03 -22.67 16.57
CA GLU A 183 -5.48 -21.56 17.34
C GLU A 183 -5.96 -20.24 16.75
N ALA A 184 -6.04 -19.20 17.59
CA ALA A 184 -6.34 -17.86 17.10
C ALA A 184 -5.31 -17.44 16.03
N PRO A 185 -5.72 -16.74 14.96
CA PRO A 185 -4.81 -16.37 13.89
C PRO A 185 -3.66 -15.49 14.41
N ARG A 186 -2.42 -15.88 14.07
CA ARG A 186 -1.26 -15.00 14.24
C ARG A 186 -0.51 -14.90 12.93
N TYR A 187 -0.22 -13.68 12.50
CA TYR A 187 0.46 -13.38 11.25
C TYR A 187 1.94 -13.09 11.51
N GLY A 188 2.77 -13.63 10.63
CA GLY A 188 4.21 -13.39 10.62
C GLY A 188 4.58 -12.01 10.11
N MET A 189 5.88 -11.73 10.14
CA MET A 189 6.43 -10.40 9.87
C MET A 189 6.30 -9.96 8.41
N ASP A 190 5.53 -8.91 8.16
CA ASP A 190 5.48 -8.22 6.87
C ASP A 190 5.35 -6.70 6.98
N VAL A 191 5.56 -6.01 5.86
CA VAL A 191 5.33 -4.56 5.75
C VAL A 191 4.63 -4.24 4.45
N ASP A 192 3.71 -3.29 4.52
CA ASP A 192 3.20 -2.58 3.36
C ASP A 192 4.21 -1.49 2.99
N HIS A 193 4.81 -1.58 1.81
CA HIS A 193 5.79 -0.59 1.34
C HIS A 193 5.44 -0.21 -0.08
N ILE A 194 5.16 1.07 -0.32
CA ILE A 194 4.81 1.63 -1.62
C ILE A 194 5.78 2.78 -1.90
N MET A 195 6.50 2.71 -3.02
CA MET A 195 7.46 3.74 -3.39
C MET A 195 7.54 3.96 -4.91
N SER A 196 8.01 5.14 -5.30
CA SER A 196 8.41 5.46 -6.66
C SER A 196 9.93 5.30 -6.85
N LEU A 197 10.33 5.08 -8.10
CA LEU A 197 11.71 5.15 -8.55
C LEU A 197 11.97 6.49 -9.23
N HIS A 198 13.24 6.88 -9.32
CA HIS A 198 13.63 8.12 -9.99
C HIS A 198 13.28 8.11 -11.48
N SER A 199 13.33 6.94 -12.12
CA SER A 199 12.94 6.75 -13.51
C SER A 199 12.65 5.28 -13.80
N ARG A 200 11.99 5.00 -14.93
CA ARG A 200 11.88 3.65 -15.47
C ARG A 200 13.26 3.00 -15.66
N PRO A 201 13.46 1.74 -15.22
CA PRO A 201 14.71 1.05 -15.46
C PRO A 201 14.92 0.77 -16.95
N ALA A 202 16.05 1.20 -17.51
CA ALA A 202 16.35 1.08 -18.94
C ALA A 202 16.40 -0.38 -19.46
N TRP A 203 16.59 -1.35 -18.57
CA TRP A 203 16.64 -2.78 -18.90
C TRP A 203 15.25 -3.44 -18.94
N LEU A 204 14.17 -2.70 -18.68
CA LEU A 204 12.78 -3.18 -18.83
C LEU A 204 12.07 -2.46 -19.97
N GLY A 205 11.56 -3.25 -20.92
CA GLY A 205 10.71 -2.75 -21.99
C GLY A 205 9.35 -2.23 -21.46
N PRO A 206 8.67 -1.36 -22.22
CA PRO A 206 7.43 -0.72 -21.79
C PRO A 206 6.30 -1.73 -21.50
N GLU A 207 6.19 -2.81 -22.28
CA GLU A 207 5.16 -3.83 -22.07
C GLU A 207 5.33 -4.57 -20.73
N ILE A 208 6.57 -4.90 -20.36
CA ILE A 208 6.87 -5.56 -19.08
C ILE A 208 6.59 -4.61 -17.91
N MET A 209 6.90 -3.32 -18.08
CA MET A 209 6.60 -2.31 -17.06
C MET A 209 5.11 -2.14 -16.86
N ALA A 210 4.33 -2.10 -17.94
CA ALA A 210 2.88 -1.97 -17.88
C ALA A 210 2.20 -3.20 -17.27
N SER A 211 2.74 -4.41 -17.49
CA SER A 211 2.22 -5.64 -16.86
C SER A 211 2.68 -5.81 -15.41
N GLY A 212 3.75 -5.12 -15.01
CA GLY A 212 4.46 -5.37 -13.77
C GLY A 212 5.33 -6.63 -13.82
N VAL A 213 6.36 -6.66 -12.95
CA VAL A 213 7.24 -7.81 -12.80
C VAL A 213 7.72 -7.99 -11.37
N VAL A 214 7.96 -9.23 -10.97
CA VAL A 214 8.55 -9.56 -9.68
C VAL A 214 10.05 -9.32 -9.71
N ILE A 215 10.56 -8.62 -8.71
CA ILE A 215 11.97 -8.47 -8.42
C ILE A 215 12.26 -8.91 -6.97
N SER A 216 13.48 -9.38 -6.71
CA SER A 216 13.95 -9.61 -5.34
C SER A 216 15.06 -8.62 -4.98
N LEU A 217 15.13 -8.27 -3.71
CA LEU A 217 16.09 -7.31 -3.17
C LEU A 217 17.09 -8.04 -2.26
N PRO A 218 18.21 -8.56 -2.80
CA PRO A 218 19.13 -9.41 -2.03
C PRO A 218 19.82 -8.68 -0.87
N ASP A 219 20.01 -7.36 -0.99
CA ASP A 219 20.73 -6.55 0.00
C ASP A 219 19.85 -6.12 1.18
N VAL A 220 18.55 -6.42 1.15
CA VAL A 220 17.63 -6.12 2.27
C VAL A 220 17.46 -7.37 3.12
N PRO A 221 18.02 -7.41 4.34
CA PRO A 221 17.87 -8.57 5.22
C PRO A 221 16.40 -8.74 5.64
N ARG A 222 15.95 -10.00 5.70
CA ARG A 222 14.66 -10.36 6.33
C ARG A 222 14.80 -11.08 7.65
N THR A 223 16.00 -11.50 7.99
CA THR A 223 16.34 -12.11 9.27
C THR A 223 17.55 -11.43 9.87
N ASP A 224 17.65 -11.46 11.20
CA ASP A 224 18.87 -11.11 11.90
C ASP A 224 19.95 -12.22 11.79
N ASP A 225 21.09 -12.00 12.43
CA ASP A 225 22.22 -12.95 12.47
C ASP A 225 21.87 -14.29 13.15
N HIS A 226 20.74 -14.36 13.85
CA HIS A 226 20.22 -15.56 14.51
C HIS A 226 19.12 -16.26 13.72
N GLY A 227 18.77 -15.74 12.53
CA GLY A 227 17.71 -16.28 11.68
C GLY A 227 16.30 -15.88 12.13
N ALA A 228 16.15 -14.99 13.10
CA ALA A 228 14.85 -14.48 13.51
C ALA A 228 14.38 -13.40 12.51
N PRO A 229 13.09 -13.40 12.09
CA PRO A 229 12.57 -12.38 11.20
C PRO A 229 12.77 -10.95 11.74
N VAL A 230 13.14 -10.01 10.87
CA VAL A 230 13.34 -8.59 11.23
C VAL A 230 12.58 -7.67 10.27
N ILE A 231 11.99 -6.60 10.85
CA ILE A 231 11.41 -5.46 10.14
C ILE A 231 12.15 -4.24 10.64
N THR A 232 12.66 -3.44 9.71
CA THR A 232 13.29 -2.16 10.04
C THR A 232 12.23 -1.12 10.41
N GLU A 233 12.58 -0.25 11.35
CA GLU A 233 11.72 0.87 11.73
C GLU A 233 11.53 1.86 10.56
N ASP A 234 12.61 2.08 9.81
CA ASP A 234 12.67 2.93 8.63
C ASP A 234 12.51 2.13 7.33
N PRO A 235 11.98 2.75 6.25
CA PRO A 235 12.14 2.21 4.91
C PRO A 235 13.63 2.00 4.60
N PRO A 236 14.01 0.89 3.95
CA PRO A 236 15.43 0.57 3.71
C PRO A 236 16.10 1.50 2.69
N PHE A 237 15.35 2.37 2.02
CA PHE A 237 15.84 3.19 0.92
C PHE A 237 15.47 4.65 1.11
N ALA A 238 16.48 5.51 1.15
CA ALA A 238 16.32 6.95 1.02
C ALA A 238 16.26 7.36 -0.46
N PRO A 239 15.65 8.50 -0.81
CA PRO A 239 15.70 9.04 -2.17
C PRO A 239 17.14 9.14 -2.68
N GLY A 240 17.37 8.71 -3.93
CA GLY A 240 18.70 8.66 -4.55
C GLY A 240 19.52 7.42 -4.23
N HIS A 241 19.11 6.57 -3.29
CA HIS A 241 19.79 5.31 -3.00
C HIS A 241 19.69 4.36 -4.21
N GLU A 242 20.82 3.82 -4.66
CA GLU A 242 20.87 2.74 -5.64
C GLU A 242 20.53 1.40 -4.99
N ILE A 243 19.53 0.71 -5.53
CA ILE A 243 19.04 -0.58 -5.05
C ILE A 243 19.52 -1.69 -5.99
N THR A 244 20.18 -2.71 -5.44
CA THR A 244 20.46 -3.95 -6.17
C THR A 244 19.18 -4.79 -6.24
N VAL A 245 18.83 -5.25 -7.44
CA VAL A 245 17.67 -6.12 -7.66
C VAL A 245 18.01 -7.30 -8.55
N LEU A 246 17.33 -8.42 -8.34
CA LEU A 246 17.35 -9.57 -9.25
C LEU A 246 16.02 -9.67 -9.98
N TYR A 247 16.07 -9.75 -11.30
CA TYR A 247 14.87 -9.93 -12.12
C TYR A 247 14.30 -11.32 -11.87
N ARG A 248 13.08 -11.38 -11.33
CA ARG A 248 12.41 -12.64 -10.94
C ARG A 248 13.27 -13.52 -10.03
N GLY A 249 14.11 -12.92 -9.19
CA GLY A 249 14.95 -13.64 -8.24
C GLY A 249 16.16 -14.34 -8.84
N THR A 250 16.50 -14.08 -10.11
CA THR A 250 17.58 -14.81 -10.81
C THR A 250 18.45 -13.89 -11.66
N GLY A 251 19.57 -14.45 -12.15
CA GLY A 251 20.43 -13.82 -13.14
C GLY A 251 21.38 -12.77 -12.56
N ALA A 252 21.93 -11.94 -13.45
CA ALA A 252 22.87 -10.89 -13.07
C ALA A 252 22.17 -9.75 -12.30
N PRO A 253 22.78 -9.23 -11.22
CA PRO A 253 22.24 -8.08 -10.51
C PRO A 253 22.02 -6.88 -11.41
N ARG A 254 20.88 -6.20 -11.19
CA ARG A 254 20.51 -4.95 -11.85
C ARG A 254 20.42 -3.84 -10.81
N ARG A 255 20.49 -2.59 -11.28
CA ARG A 255 20.38 -1.39 -10.44
C ARG A 255 19.13 -0.60 -10.81
N ILE A 256 18.49 -0.06 -9.78
CA ILE A 256 17.41 0.93 -9.86
C ILE A 256 17.68 2.01 -8.81
N THR A 257 17.09 3.21 -8.96
CA THR A 257 17.30 4.32 -8.03
C THR A 257 16.02 4.66 -7.31
N ALA A 258 16.06 4.64 -5.98
CA ALA A 258 14.94 5.03 -5.13
C ALA A 258 14.55 6.50 -5.35
N ALA A 259 13.25 6.79 -5.36
CA ALA A 259 12.73 8.14 -5.19
C ALA A 259 11.89 8.18 -3.91
N THR A 260 10.62 8.59 -4.00
CA THR A 260 9.76 8.82 -2.84
C THR A 260 9.18 7.53 -2.28
N CYS A 261 9.32 7.33 -0.97
CA CYS A 261 8.56 6.34 -0.21
C CYS A 261 7.23 6.96 0.21
N TRP A 262 6.11 6.43 -0.30
CA TRP A 262 4.76 6.94 -0.03
C TRP A 262 4.14 6.33 1.22
N LEU A 263 4.41 5.04 1.45
CA LEU A 263 3.90 4.27 2.57
C LEU A 263 4.97 3.28 3.03
N TRP A 264 5.21 3.20 4.32
CA TRP A 264 5.92 2.09 4.97
C TRP A 264 5.17 1.73 6.25
N GLY A 265 4.61 0.54 6.38
CA GLY A 265 3.82 0.19 7.56
C GLY A 265 3.83 -1.29 7.87
N GLY A 266 4.26 -1.65 9.08
CA GLY A 266 4.13 -3.01 9.61
C GLY A 266 2.85 -3.22 10.43
N LEU A 267 2.28 -2.16 10.98
CA LEU A 267 1.23 -2.23 12.01
C LEU A 267 -0.01 -3.07 11.64
N VAL A 268 -0.53 -2.86 10.43
CA VAL A 268 -1.76 -3.53 9.96
C VAL A 268 -1.50 -4.91 9.32
N SER A 269 -0.22 -5.29 9.22
CA SER A 269 0.26 -6.49 8.54
C SER A 269 0.91 -7.50 9.49
N ASN A 270 0.84 -7.30 10.81
CA ASN A 270 1.56 -8.13 11.78
C ASN A 270 0.71 -8.49 13.00
N SER A 271 1.07 -9.58 13.68
CA SER A 271 0.60 -9.83 15.03
C SER A 271 1.30 -8.96 16.08
N PRO A 272 0.60 -8.59 17.17
CA PRO A 272 1.12 -7.66 18.18
C PRO A 272 2.50 -8.05 18.73
N GLU A 273 2.82 -9.33 18.88
CA GLU A 273 4.13 -9.77 19.39
C GLU A 273 5.30 -9.49 18.43
N TYR A 274 5.03 -9.30 17.13
CA TYR A 274 6.03 -8.91 16.13
C TYR A 274 6.15 -7.40 15.99
N MET A 275 5.33 -6.65 16.72
CA MET A 275 5.44 -5.19 16.87
C MET A 275 6.46 -4.88 17.98
N ALA A 276 7.67 -5.41 17.86
CA ALA A 276 8.65 -5.49 18.96
C ALA A 276 9.31 -4.14 19.35
N ALA A 277 9.00 -3.03 18.70
CA ALA A 277 9.44 -1.71 19.11
C ALA A 277 8.27 -0.69 19.09
N PRO A 278 8.12 0.15 20.13
CA PRO A 278 7.30 1.36 20.05
C PRO A 278 7.92 2.28 19.00
N GLY A 279 7.53 2.11 17.75
CA GLY A 279 8.26 2.66 16.60
C GLY A 279 8.02 1.92 15.29
N ASN A 280 7.53 0.66 15.31
CA ASN A 280 7.09 -0.08 14.10
C ASN A 280 5.81 0.53 13.52
N SER A 281 6.02 1.71 12.96
CA SER A 281 5.04 2.71 12.67
C SER A 281 4.56 2.59 11.25
N LEU A 282 3.27 2.81 11.07
CA LEU A 282 2.79 3.37 9.83
C LEU A 282 3.50 4.71 9.58
N ARG A 283 4.41 4.72 8.62
CA ARG A 283 5.06 5.89 8.06
C ARG A 283 4.31 6.32 6.82
N LEU A 284 3.56 7.39 7.03
CA LEU A 284 2.91 8.15 5.98
C LEU A 284 3.15 9.63 6.29
N THR A 285 2.99 10.49 5.29
CA THR A 285 3.02 11.94 5.55
C THR A 285 1.86 12.35 6.46
N GLU A 286 2.12 13.25 7.40
CA GLU A 286 1.05 13.79 8.24
C GLU A 286 0.10 14.61 7.38
N MET A 287 -1.19 14.51 7.67
CA MET A 287 -2.18 15.39 7.08
C MET A 287 -2.00 16.83 7.58
N PRO A 288 -1.89 17.84 6.70
CA PRO A 288 -1.82 19.23 7.13
C PRO A 288 -3.04 19.64 7.97
N ARG A 289 -2.81 20.41 9.05
CA ARG A 289 -3.85 20.80 10.02
C ARG A 289 -5.05 21.52 9.43
N GLN A 290 -4.88 22.20 8.30
CA GLN A 290 -5.99 22.87 7.59
C GLN A 290 -7.06 21.90 7.08
N TYR A 291 -6.74 20.60 6.98
CA TYR A 291 -7.67 19.55 6.60
C TYR A 291 -8.25 18.79 7.81
N TRP A 292 -7.98 19.21 9.04
CA TRP A 292 -8.53 18.57 10.23
C TRP A 292 -9.91 19.16 10.56
N ARG A 293 -10.81 18.33 11.08
CA ARG A 293 -12.08 18.72 11.71
C ARG A 293 -12.03 18.51 13.22
#